data_AF-A0A815FEB2-F1
#
_entry.id   AF-A0A815FEB2-F1
#
_cell.length_a   1.000
_cell.length_b   1.000
_cell.length_c   1.000
_cell.angle_alpha   90.00
_cell.angle_beta   90.00
_cell.angle_gamma   90.00
#
_symmetry.space_group_name_H-M   'P 1'
#
loop_
_entity.id
_entity.type
_entity.pdbx_description
1 polymer ?
#
loop_
_entity_poly.entity_id
_entity_poly.type
_entity_poly.pdbx_seq_one_letter_code
_entity_poly.pdbx_strand_id
1 'polypeptide(L)'
;MYPQQYPVSAPPPSYSNQVGFNSLQETHDERMRKFQYLIDRYEINREFATRLRGLEGYEIVFIVDDSGSMNTPLGDISGPYDRNPTRWDELRQTVSIVVDIASVFDPNGVDIFFLNRQPMRNVKNAEQLIPVFAIPPAGPTPIVRILRQILQEKQLEVQERKLLILIATDGIPTDDSGRQDIKTLEHVLRHERNPINRIPVVIIACTDNPECIGYLNNWDKKIPNIDVADDYRSEREEIHKVQGKKFQFSYGDYVVKILMGAIDNWFDPLDERRVTGSGPPVRHAHKEKKKDTCSIL
;
A
#
# COMPACT_ATOMS: atom_id res chain seq x y z
N MET A 1 -8.41 76.63 40.33
CA MET A 1 -8.21 75.16 40.25
C MET A 1 -7.30 74.91 39.05
N TYR A 2 -6.13 74.31 39.27
CA TYR A 2 -5.19 73.97 38.18
C TYR A 2 -5.65 72.70 37.45
N PRO A 3 -5.61 72.64 36.11
CA PRO A 3 -5.88 71.41 35.37
C PRO A 3 -4.68 70.45 35.42
N GLN A 4 -4.95 69.18 35.76
CA GLN A 4 -3.98 68.09 35.77
C GLN A 4 -3.49 67.78 34.34
N GLN A 5 -2.17 67.73 34.16
CA GLN A 5 -1.52 67.17 32.97
C GLN A 5 -1.45 65.65 33.07
N TYR A 6 -1.96 64.94 32.06
CA TYR A 6 -1.74 63.50 31.89
C TYR A 6 -0.42 63.26 31.15
N PRO A 7 0.37 62.24 31.52
CA PRO A 7 1.64 61.96 30.87
C PRO A 7 1.47 61.40 29.45
N VAL A 8 2.34 61.84 28.54
CA VAL A 8 2.44 61.39 27.16
C VAL A 8 2.91 59.93 27.13
N SER A 9 2.11 59.03 26.55
CA SER A 9 2.48 57.62 26.39
C SER A 9 3.60 57.46 25.36
N ALA A 10 4.64 56.71 25.69
CA ALA A 10 5.72 56.36 24.78
C ALA A 10 5.19 55.58 23.54
N PRO A 11 5.78 55.77 22.35
CA PRO A 11 5.39 55.00 21.16
C PRO A 11 5.69 53.50 21.36
N PRO A 12 4.88 52.60 20.77
CA PRO A 12 5.11 51.17 20.88
C PRO A 12 6.45 50.80 20.22
N PRO A 13 7.13 49.75 20.71
CA PRO A 13 8.39 49.30 20.12
C PRO A 13 8.17 48.88 18.66
N SER A 14 9.11 49.26 17.81
CA SER A 14 9.16 48.83 16.41
C SER A 14 9.40 47.32 16.35
N TYR A 15 8.38 46.56 15.94
CA TYR A 15 8.53 45.13 15.65
C TYR A 15 9.35 44.96 14.38
N SER A 16 10.66 44.75 14.54
CA SER A 16 11.49 44.14 13.50
C SER A 16 11.07 42.68 13.34
N ASN A 17 10.11 42.42 12.47
CA ASN A 17 9.80 41.06 12.00
C ASN A 17 10.91 40.58 11.06
N GLN A 18 12.01 40.11 11.65
CA GLN A 18 12.83 39.07 11.05
C GLN A 18 12.69 37.82 11.92
N VAL A 19 11.49 37.22 11.88
CA VAL A 19 11.29 35.84 12.30
C VAL A 19 11.34 35.04 11.00
N GLY A 20 12.44 34.31 10.80
CA GLY A 20 12.62 33.44 9.65
C GLY A 20 11.50 32.40 9.60
N PHE A 21 10.65 32.51 8.57
CA PHE A 21 9.77 31.44 8.12
C PHE A 21 10.62 30.33 7.46
N ASN A 22 11.40 29.61 8.26
CA ASN A 22 12.13 28.42 7.83
C ASN A 22 11.67 27.21 8.66
N SER A 23 10.38 26.89 8.58
CA SER A 23 9.86 25.61 9.07
C SER A 23 9.25 24.80 7.93
N LEU A 24 9.97 23.74 7.57
CA LEU A 24 9.48 22.44 7.08
C LEU A 24 9.06 22.30 5.60
N GLN A 25 9.88 22.77 4.66
CA GLN A 25 9.99 22.07 3.38
C GLN A 25 11.30 21.30 3.40
N GLU A 26 11.21 19.97 3.54
CA GLU A 26 12.33 19.06 3.30
C GLU A 26 12.93 19.43 1.94
N THR A 27 14.23 19.74 1.91
CA THR A 27 14.85 20.19 0.67
C THR A 27 14.82 19.06 -0.36
N HIS A 28 14.79 19.41 -1.65
CA HIS A 28 14.85 18.40 -2.71
C HIS A 28 16.04 17.45 -2.52
N ASP A 29 17.18 17.98 -2.09
CA ASP A 29 18.40 17.21 -1.82
C ASP A 29 18.25 16.22 -0.67
N GLU A 30 17.63 16.62 0.44
CA GLU A 30 17.33 15.72 1.57
C GLU A 30 16.39 14.60 1.15
N ARG A 31 15.32 14.94 0.43
CA ARG A 31 14.36 13.97 -0.10
C ARG A 31 15.01 12.97 -1.05
N MET A 32 15.91 13.43 -1.92
CA MET A 32 16.65 12.55 -2.84
C MET A 32 17.66 11.66 -2.10
N ARG A 33 18.31 12.16 -1.03
CA ARG A 33 19.18 11.34 -0.18
C ARG A 33 18.38 10.27 0.57
N LYS A 34 17.22 10.64 1.12
CA LYS A 34 16.29 9.71 1.77
C LYS A 34 15.84 8.65 0.76
N PHE A 35 15.46 9.07 -0.45
CA PHE A 35 15.07 8.15 -1.51
C PHE A 35 16.19 7.14 -1.82
N GLN A 36 17.42 7.62 -2.09
CA GLN A 36 18.56 6.76 -2.37
C GLN A 36 18.84 5.78 -1.22
N TYR A 37 18.80 6.27 0.03
CA TYR A 37 18.94 5.43 1.21
C TYR A 37 17.91 4.29 1.26
N LEU A 38 16.64 4.57 0.96
CA LEU A 38 15.58 3.55 0.95
C LEU A 38 15.76 2.54 -0.20
N ILE A 39 16.17 2.99 -1.38
CA ILE A 39 16.49 2.10 -2.51
C ILE A 39 17.59 1.12 -2.12
N ASP A 40 18.66 1.60 -1.49
CA ASP A 40 19.77 0.75 -1.06
C ASP A 40 19.36 -0.17 0.10
N ARG A 41 18.63 0.37 1.08
CA ARG A 41 18.16 -0.37 2.27
C ARG A 41 17.25 -1.55 1.92
N TYR A 42 16.37 -1.38 0.93
CA TYR A 42 15.42 -2.41 0.52
C TYR A 42 15.85 -3.18 -0.72
N GLU A 43 17.09 -2.98 -1.17
CA GLU A 43 17.67 -3.66 -2.33
C GLU A 43 16.78 -3.53 -3.57
N ILE A 44 16.22 -2.34 -3.80
CA ILE A 44 15.31 -2.08 -4.91
C ILE A 44 16.13 -1.91 -6.19
N ASN A 45 15.75 -2.64 -7.23
CA ASN A 45 16.32 -2.54 -8.55
C ASN A 45 16.20 -1.11 -9.08
N ARG A 46 17.28 -0.60 -9.69
CA ARG A 46 17.31 0.78 -10.20
C ARG A 46 16.21 1.08 -11.23
N GLU A 47 15.86 0.13 -12.09
CA GLU A 47 14.78 0.31 -13.08
C GLU A 47 13.40 0.34 -12.41
N PHE A 48 13.23 -0.34 -11.28
CA PHE A 48 12.00 -0.30 -10.49
C PHE A 48 11.91 1.05 -9.76
N ALA A 49 13.02 1.49 -9.17
CA ALA A 49 13.13 2.76 -8.45
C ALA A 49 12.80 3.98 -9.32
N THR A 50 13.25 4.03 -10.57
CA THR A 50 12.97 5.17 -11.47
C THR A 50 11.49 5.36 -11.75
N ARG A 51 10.69 4.28 -11.66
CA ARG A 51 9.24 4.28 -11.92
C ARG A 51 8.42 4.78 -10.75
N LEU A 52 8.96 4.75 -9.53
CA LEU A 52 8.26 5.24 -8.32
C LEU A 52 7.85 6.71 -8.40
N ARG A 53 8.45 7.51 -9.29
CA ARG A 53 7.96 8.88 -9.58
C ARG A 53 6.50 8.91 -10.05
N GLY A 54 5.98 7.80 -10.60
CA GLY A 54 4.56 7.68 -10.96
C GLY A 54 3.61 7.79 -9.76
N LEU A 55 4.11 7.66 -8.53
CA LEU A 55 3.35 7.91 -7.30
C LEU A 55 3.16 9.41 -6.99
N GLU A 56 3.89 10.31 -7.66
CA GLU A 56 3.68 11.75 -7.48
C GLU A 56 2.22 12.12 -7.83
N GLY A 57 1.57 12.84 -6.93
CA GLY A 57 0.16 13.23 -7.08
C GLY A 57 -0.86 12.16 -6.67
N TYR A 58 -0.41 11.01 -6.14
CA TYR A 58 -1.28 10.06 -5.46
C TYR A 58 -1.32 10.33 -3.96
N GLU A 59 -2.52 10.27 -3.39
CA GLU A 59 -2.78 9.98 -1.98
C GLU A 59 -2.80 8.45 -1.82
N ILE A 60 -2.13 7.92 -0.80
CA ILE A 60 -2.04 6.47 -0.59
C ILE A 60 -2.79 6.09 0.69
N VAL A 61 -3.72 5.14 0.56
CA VAL A 61 -4.44 4.50 1.65
C VAL A 61 -4.14 3.01 1.66
N PHE A 62 -3.82 2.46 2.83
CA PHE A 62 -3.54 1.04 3.02
C PHE A 62 -4.58 0.42 3.97
N ILE A 63 -5.45 -0.44 3.44
CA ILE A 63 -6.31 -1.32 4.22
C ILE A 63 -5.51 -2.55 4.65
N VAL A 64 -5.35 -2.71 5.97
CA VAL A 64 -4.57 -3.78 6.61
C VAL A 64 -5.53 -4.75 7.27
N ASP A 65 -5.57 -5.97 6.77
CA ASP A 65 -6.27 -7.08 7.41
C ASP A 65 -5.58 -7.43 8.74
N ASP A 66 -6.29 -7.17 9.83
CA ASP A 66 -5.91 -7.55 11.18
C ASP A 66 -6.92 -8.55 11.77
N SER A 67 -7.53 -9.38 10.94
CA SER A 67 -8.43 -10.47 11.33
C SER A 67 -7.66 -11.66 11.92
N GLY A 68 -8.38 -12.53 12.64
CA GLY A 68 -7.75 -13.67 13.35
C GLY A 68 -6.93 -14.61 12.45
N SER A 69 -7.29 -14.76 11.17
CA SER A 69 -6.59 -15.63 10.21
C SER A 69 -5.16 -15.18 9.93
N MET A 70 -4.86 -13.89 10.11
CA MET A 70 -3.52 -13.33 9.90
C MET A 70 -2.48 -13.83 10.91
N ASN A 71 -2.89 -14.51 11.99
CA ASN A 71 -1.98 -15.24 12.89
C ASN A 71 -1.44 -16.55 12.27
N THR A 72 -1.88 -16.94 11.07
CA THR A 72 -1.43 -18.17 10.42
C THR A 72 0.08 -18.11 10.16
N PRO A 73 0.85 -19.11 10.62
CA PRO A 73 2.28 -19.23 10.33
C PRO A 73 2.56 -19.40 8.83
N LEU A 74 3.66 -18.84 8.35
CA LEU A 74 4.15 -18.97 6.98
C LEU A 74 5.33 -19.94 6.90
N GLY A 75 5.19 -20.98 6.09
CA GLY A 75 6.23 -21.98 5.82
C GLY A 75 6.64 -22.82 7.03
N ASP A 76 7.70 -23.61 6.82
CA ASP A 76 8.23 -24.54 7.81
C ASP A 76 9.13 -23.85 8.86
N ILE A 77 9.24 -24.50 10.02
CA ILE A 77 10.08 -24.06 11.13
C ILE A 77 11.55 -23.96 10.69
N SER A 78 12.10 -22.74 10.76
CA SER A 78 13.49 -22.45 10.36
C SER A 78 14.52 -23.02 11.34
N GLY A 79 14.11 -23.33 12.58
CA GLY A 79 14.93 -23.97 13.61
C GLY A 79 14.14 -24.23 14.90
N PRO A 80 14.61 -25.11 15.80
CA PRO A 80 13.86 -25.56 16.98
C PRO A 80 13.51 -24.46 18.00
N TYR A 81 14.07 -23.26 17.86
CA TYR A 81 13.86 -22.12 18.75
C TYR A 81 13.26 -20.90 18.06
N ASP A 82 13.06 -20.96 16.75
CA ASP A 82 12.53 -19.83 15.99
C ASP A 82 11.00 -19.89 15.96
N ARG A 83 10.34 -18.76 16.20
CA ARG A 83 8.92 -18.64 15.86
C ARG A 83 8.80 -18.56 14.35
N ASN A 84 7.82 -19.26 13.78
CA ASN A 84 7.49 -19.05 12.37
C ASN A 84 6.95 -17.63 12.20
N PRO A 85 7.43 -16.87 11.21
CA PRO A 85 6.79 -15.61 10.85
C PRO A 85 5.34 -15.91 10.45
N THR A 86 4.42 -15.09 10.93
CA THR A 86 3.00 -15.16 10.56
C THR A 86 2.71 -14.29 9.34
N ARG A 87 1.53 -14.45 8.73
CA ARG A 87 1.03 -13.53 7.70
C ARG A 87 1.03 -12.07 8.18
N TRP A 88 0.73 -11.86 9.46
CA TRP A 88 0.81 -10.55 10.11
C TRP A 88 2.24 -9.98 10.17
N ASP A 89 3.24 -10.83 10.42
CA ASP A 89 4.64 -10.40 10.45
C ASP A 89 5.14 -9.97 9.07
N GLU A 90 4.74 -10.69 8.02
CA GLU A 90 5.04 -10.33 6.63
C GLU A 90 4.29 -9.05 6.22
N LEU A 91 3.00 -8.94 6.54
CA LEU A 91 2.21 -7.74 6.25
C LEU A 91 2.80 -6.50 6.94
N ARG A 92 3.27 -6.62 8.19
CA ARG A 92 4.00 -5.55 8.88
C ARG A 92 5.21 -5.07 8.08
N GLN A 93 5.98 -5.99 7.50
CA GLN A 93 7.14 -5.65 6.67
C GLN A 93 6.71 -4.91 5.40
N THR A 94 5.69 -5.40 4.68
CA THR A 94 5.12 -4.72 3.50
C THR A 94 4.67 -3.30 3.81
N VAL A 95 3.85 -3.13 4.85
CA VAL A 95 3.31 -1.81 5.23
C VAL A 95 4.43 -0.86 5.65
N SER A 96 5.45 -1.36 6.36
CA SER A 96 6.63 -0.56 6.73
C SER A 96 7.37 -0.01 5.51
N ILE A 97 7.63 -0.87 4.52
CA ILE A 97 8.33 -0.46 3.29
C ILE A 97 7.47 0.49 2.46
N VAL A 98 6.15 0.23 2.35
CA VAL A 98 5.21 1.13 1.67
C VAL A 98 5.23 2.51 2.32
N VAL A 99 5.13 2.61 3.65
CA VAL A 99 5.16 3.90 4.36
C VAL A 99 6.46 4.64 4.10
N ASP A 100 7.61 3.96 4.20
CA ASP A 100 8.91 4.60 4.01
C ASP A 100 9.06 5.12 2.57
N ILE A 101 8.73 4.31 1.55
CA ILE A 101 8.78 4.71 0.14
C ILE A 101 7.77 5.82 -0.17
N ALA A 102 6.50 5.64 0.23
CA ALA A 102 5.43 6.59 -0.04
C ALA A 102 5.73 7.97 0.56
N SER A 103 6.31 8.02 1.76
CA SER A 103 6.67 9.28 2.43
C SER A 103 7.67 10.16 1.65
N VAL A 104 8.36 9.60 0.65
CA VAL A 104 9.22 10.37 -0.26
C VAL A 104 8.39 11.14 -1.30
N PHE A 105 7.28 10.57 -1.76
CA PHE A 105 6.46 11.13 -2.85
C PHE A 105 5.20 11.83 -2.35
N ASP A 106 4.75 11.47 -1.15
CA ASP A 106 3.62 12.07 -0.46
C ASP A 106 4.05 12.70 0.86
N PRO A 107 4.24 14.03 0.92
CA PRO A 107 4.58 14.74 2.15
C PRO A 107 3.54 14.57 3.27
N ASN A 108 2.30 14.22 2.93
CA ASN A 108 1.24 13.96 3.90
C ASN A 108 1.38 12.57 4.56
N GLY A 109 2.18 11.67 3.99
CA GLY A 109 2.31 10.29 4.46
C GLY A 109 1.21 9.37 3.92
N VAL A 110 1.05 8.23 4.59
CA VAL A 110 0.07 7.18 4.22
C VAL A 110 -0.99 7.08 5.31
N ASP A 111 -2.24 6.93 4.90
CA ASP A 111 -3.33 6.59 5.81
C ASP A 111 -3.49 5.06 5.88
N ILE A 112 -3.49 4.51 7.09
CA ILE A 112 -3.60 3.07 7.35
C ILE A 112 -4.92 2.80 8.04
N PHE A 113 -5.75 1.97 7.42
CA PHE A 113 -7.01 1.52 7.97
C PHE A 113 -6.91 0.05 8.30
N PHE A 114 -7.10 -0.28 9.57
CA PHE A 114 -7.24 -1.66 9.98
C PHE A 114 -8.70 -2.11 9.87
N LEU A 115 -8.94 -3.40 9.69
CA LEU A 115 -10.31 -3.92 9.62
C LEU A 115 -11.03 -3.86 10.98
N ASN A 116 -10.30 -4.11 12.07
CA ASN A 116 -10.84 -4.34 13.41
C ASN A 116 -10.34 -3.34 14.47
N ARG A 117 -9.58 -2.31 14.09
CA ARG A 117 -9.11 -1.24 15.01
C ARG A 117 -9.09 0.13 14.34
N GLN A 118 -8.82 1.16 15.15
CA GLN A 118 -8.81 2.55 14.68
C GLN A 118 -7.74 2.80 13.62
N PRO A 119 -8.03 3.65 12.61
CA PRO A 119 -7.07 3.98 11.58
C PRO A 119 -5.93 4.87 12.12
N MET A 120 -4.77 4.78 11.48
CA MET A 120 -3.66 5.70 11.66
C MET A 120 -3.57 6.63 10.45
N ARG A 121 -3.49 7.94 10.69
CA ARG A 121 -3.45 8.95 9.63
C ARG A 121 -2.06 9.52 9.45
N ASN A 122 -1.75 9.91 8.22
CA ASN A 122 -0.53 10.66 7.90
C ASN A 122 0.75 9.99 8.43
N VAL A 123 0.84 8.67 8.28
CA VAL A 123 2.00 7.91 8.74
C VAL A 123 3.17 8.16 7.79
N LYS A 124 4.30 8.66 8.33
CA LYS A 124 5.45 9.13 7.51
C LYS A 124 6.72 8.31 7.70
N ASN A 125 6.73 7.38 8.65
CA ASN A 125 7.87 6.49 8.87
C ASN A 125 7.39 5.16 9.46
N ALA A 126 8.12 4.09 9.16
CA ALA A 126 7.82 2.75 9.65
C ALA A 126 7.89 2.60 11.18
N GLU A 127 8.65 3.44 11.89
CA GLU A 127 8.77 3.35 13.36
C GLU A 127 7.43 3.60 14.07
N GLN A 128 6.57 4.45 13.49
CA GLN A 128 5.20 4.68 13.98
C GLN A 128 4.34 3.40 13.98
N LEU A 129 4.69 2.40 13.17
CA LEU A 129 3.95 1.15 13.05
C LEU A 129 4.29 0.15 14.17
N ILE A 130 5.43 0.31 14.84
CA ILE A 130 5.93 -0.66 15.83
C ILE A 130 4.88 -0.95 16.93
N PRO A 131 4.25 0.07 17.57
CA PRO A 131 3.30 -0.19 18.66
C PRO A 131 2.01 -0.85 18.17
N VAL A 132 1.51 -0.49 16.99
CA VAL A 132 0.22 -1.02 16.49
C VAL A 132 0.34 -2.46 16.00
N PHE A 133 1.48 -2.82 15.38
CA PHE A 133 1.73 -4.18 14.94
C PHE A 133 2.16 -5.12 16.07
N ALA A 134 2.52 -4.58 17.25
CA ALA A 134 2.74 -5.38 18.45
C ALA A 134 1.43 -5.96 19.02
N ILE A 135 0.28 -5.41 18.64
CA ILE A 135 -1.04 -5.93 19.00
C ILE A 135 -1.43 -7.02 18.00
N PRO A 136 -1.61 -8.29 18.43
CA PRO A 136 -1.97 -9.38 17.53
C PRO A 136 -3.28 -9.11 16.77
N PRO A 137 -3.43 -9.65 15.55
CA PRO A 137 -4.66 -9.54 14.79
C PRO A 137 -5.76 -10.44 15.37
N ALA A 138 -7.00 -9.95 15.33
CA ALA A 138 -8.20 -10.61 15.83
C ALA A 138 -9.46 -10.00 15.19
N GLY A 139 -10.53 -10.80 15.09
CA GLY A 139 -11.82 -10.36 14.58
C GLY A 139 -12.10 -10.83 13.14
N PRO A 140 -13.23 -10.37 12.55
CA PRO A 140 -13.64 -10.69 11.18
C PRO A 140 -12.82 -9.93 10.13
N THR A 141 -13.22 -10.07 8.85
CA THR A 141 -12.58 -9.46 7.67
C THR A 141 -13.52 -8.46 6.94
N PRO A 142 -14.01 -7.39 7.61
CA PRO A 142 -15.00 -6.44 7.08
C PRO A 142 -14.47 -5.42 6.05
N ILE A 143 -13.86 -5.92 4.97
CA ILE A 143 -13.24 -5.08 3.90
C ILE A 143 -14.25 -4.10 3.31
N VAL A 144 -15.49 -4.54 3.06
CA VAL A 144 -16.55 -3.71 2.46
C VAL A 144 -16.84 -2.46 3.31
N ARG A 145 -16.91 -2.62 4.64
CA ARG A 145 -17.19 -1.51 5.56
C ARG A 145 -16.08 -0.47 5.49
N ILE A 146 -14.83 -0.91 5.60
CA ILE A 146 -13.65 -0.03 5.58
C ILE A 146 -13.49 0.64 4.21
N LEU A 147 -13.68 -0.10 3.11
CA LEU A 147 -13.56 0.45 1.77
C LEU A 147 -14.60 1.55 1.52
N ARG A 148 -15.86 1.35 1.92
CA ARG A 148 -16.89 2.40 1.83
C ARG A 148 -16.59 3.62 2.68
N GLN A 149 -16.08 3.40 3.90
CA GLN A 149 -15.62 4.49 4.77
C GLN A 149 -14.54 5.33 4.07
N ILE A 150 -13.53 4.69 3.47
CA ILE A 150 -12.46 5.39 2.73
C ILE A 150 -13.02 6.17 1.54
N LEU A 151 -13.87 5.55 0.72
CA LEU A 151 -14.44 6.19 -0.47
C LEU A 151 -15.28 7.42 -0.10
N GLN A 152 -15.98 7.38 1.03
CA GLN A 152 -16.73 8.52 1.56
C GLN A 152 -15.80 9.61 2.12
N GLU A 153 -14.83 9.23 2.95
CA GLU A 153 -13.92 10.17 3.60
C GLU A 153 -13.03 10.90 2.59
N LYS A 154 -12.55 10.19 1.55
CA LYS A 154 -11.60 10.72 0.56
C LYS A 154 -12.28 11.33 -0.67
N GLN A 155 -13.59 11.51 -0.66
CA GLN A 155 -14.36 11.95 -1.84
C GLN A 155 -13.91 13.32 -2.38
N LEU A 156 -13.50 14.22 -1.48
CA LEU A 156 -13.01 15.55 -1.84
C LEU A 156 -11.55 15.49 -2.30
N GLU A 157 -10.69 14.75 -1.61
CA GLU A 157 -9.27 14.59 -1.96
C GLU A 157 -9.09 13.99 -3.35
N VAL A 158 -9.98 13.08 -3.75
CA VAL A 158 -9.97 12.46 -5.09
C VAL A 158 -10.17 13.51 -6.21
N GLN A 159 -10.76 14.68 -5.93
CA GLN A 159 -10.86 15.75 -6.94
C GLN A 159 -9.50 16.39 -7.25
N GLU A 160 -8.64 16.50 -6.23
CA GLU A 160 -7.32 17.16 -6.33
C GLU A 160 -6.23 16.16 -6.73
N ARG A 161 -6.16 15.03 -6.01
CA ARG A 161 -5.15 13.97 -6.19
C ARG A 161 -5.80 12.66 -6.63
N LYS A 162 -5.03 11.73 -7.17
CA LYS A 162 -5.51 10.36 -7.35
C LYS A 162 -5.42 9.62 -6.02
N LEU A 163 -6.26 8.62 -5.80
CA LEU A 163 -6.28 7.82 -4.57
C LEU A 163 -5.88 6.38 -4.86
N LEU A 164 -4.67 5.97 -4.47
CA LEU A 164 -4.26 4.58 -4.53
C LEU A 164 -4.74 3.87 -3.25
N ILE A 165 -5.56 2.84 -3.40
CA ILE A 165 -6.00 2.00 -2.28
C ILE A 165 -5.30 0.65 -2.37
N LEU A 166 -4.50 0.32 -1.37
CA LEU A 166 -3.90 -0.99 -1.20
C LEU A 166 -4.76 -1.79 -0.21
N ILE A 167 -5.15 -3.00 -0.55
CA ILE A 167 -5.94 -3.89 0.31
C ILE A 167 -5.15 -5.17 0.53
N ALA A 168 -4.54 -5.33 1.70
CA ALA A 168 -3.88 -6.57 2.07
C ALA A 168 -4.82 -7.46 2.89
N THR A 169 -5.04 -8.70 2.45
CA THR A 169 -5.89 -9.68 3.13
C THR A 169 -5.45 -11.10 2.81
N ASP A 170 -5.67 -12.03 3.74
CA ASP A 170 -5.36 -13.44 3.55
C ASP A 170 -6.58 -14.32 3.22
N GLY A 171 -7.76 -13.72 3.04
CA GLY A 171 -8.99 -14.49 3.00
C GLY A 171 -10.19 -13.84 2.32
N ILE A 172 -11.33 -14.46 2.61
CA ILE A 172 -12.63 -14.09 2.06
C ILE A 172 -13.19 -12.91 2.87
N PRO A 173 -13.63 -11.80 2.24
CA PRO A 173 -14.28 -10.71 2.95
C PRO A 173 -15.51 -11.23 3.70
N THR A 174 -15.74 -10.70 4.89
CA THR A 174 -16.91 -11.01 5.71
C THR A 174 -17.64 -9.73 6.11
N ASP A 175 -18.86 -9.84 6.62
CA ASP A 175 -19.48 -8.76 7.41
C ASP A 175 -18.97 -8.77 8.85
N ASP A 176 -19.42 -7.82 9.68
CA ASP A 176 -19.01 -7.73 11.09
C ASP A 176 -19.48 -8.95 11.93
N SER A 177 -20.35 -9.81 11.38
CA SER A 177 -20.80 -11.07 11.98
C SER A 177 -20.06 -12.29 11.44
N GLY A 178 -19.04 -12.11 10.59
CA GLY A 178 -18.22 -13.18 10.02
C GLY A 178 -18.86 -13.92 8.84
N ARG A 179 -19.97 -13.43 8.27
CA ARG A 179 -20.60 -14.04 7.08
C ARG A 179 -19.91 -13.57 5.82
N GLN A 180 -19.59 -14.49 4.91
CA GLN A 180 -18.87 -14.18 3.66
C GLN A 180 -19.62 -13.16 2.78
N ASP A 181 -18.89 -12.19 2.23
CA ASP A 181 -19.47 -11.06 1.49
C ASP A 181 -18.68 -10.67 0.22
N ILE A 182 -18.27 -11.69 -0.56
CA ILE A 182 -17.51 -11.50 -1.80
C ILE A 182 -18.28 -10.65 -2.82
N LYS A 183 -19.59 -10.88 -2.95
CA LYS A 183 -20.44 -10.21 -3.96
C LYS A 183 -20.56 -8.72 -3.71
N THR A 184 -20.65 -8.30 -2.44
CA THR A 184 -20.73 -6.87 -2.12
C THR A 184 -19.37 -6.21 -2.32
N LEU A 185 -18.26 -6.88 -2.00
CA LEU A 185 -16.93 -6.36 -2.32
C LEU A 185 -16.77 -6.13 -3.83
N GLU A 186 -17.14 -7.12 -4.66
CA GLU A 186 -17.12 -6.96 -6.12
C GLU A 186 -17.99 -5.77 -6.57
N HIS A 187 -19.19 -5.63 -5.99
CA HIS A 187 -20.10 -4.53 -6.31
C HIS A 187 -19.46 -3.16 -6.01
N VAL A 188 -18.89 -2.98 -4.81
CA VAL A 188 -18.22 -1.73 -4.40
C VAL A 188 -17.08 -1.39 -5.36
N LEU A 189 -16.23 -2.38 -5.67
CA LEU A 189 -15.09 -2.21 -6.56
C LEU A 189 -15.50 -1.84 -8.00
N ARG A 190 -16.67 -2.31 -8.47
CA ARG A 190 -17.18 -1.99 -9.81
C ARG A 190 -17.94 -0.67 -9.90
N HIS A 191 -18.71 -0.33 -8.87
CA HIS A 191 -19.78 0.66 -9.00
C HIS A 191 -19.68 1.83 -8.03
N GLU A 192 -18.94 1.70 -6.92
CA GLU A 192 -18.89 2.75 -5.89
C GLU A 192 -17.59 3.58 -5.95
N ARG A 193 -16.58 3.14 -6.70
CA ARG A 193 -15.37 3.95 -6.98
C ARG A 193 -15.69 5.06 -7.97
N ASN A 194 -15.80 6.29 -7.49
CA ASN A 194 -16.16 7.43 -8.32
C ASN A 194 -15.23 8.65 -8.13
N PRO A 195 -14.56 9.16 -9.19
CA PRO A 195 -14.48 8.57 -10.52
C PRO A 195 -13.49 7.39 -10.55
N ILE A 196 -13.90 6.28 -11.15
CA ILE A 196 -13.16 5.00 -11.16
C ILE A 196 -11.72 5.08 -11.71
N ASN A 197 -11.45 6.04 -12.60
CA ASN A 197 -10.13 6.27 -13.20
C ASN A 197 -9.14 7.00 -12.29
N ARG A 198 -9.60 7.54 -11.16
CA ARG A 198 -8.76 8.23 -10.18
C ARG A 198 -8.54 7.41 -8.91
N ILE A 199 -9.16 6.22 -8.81
CA ILE A 199 -9.11 5.36 -7.62
C ILE A 199 -8.63 3.96 -8.01
N PRO A 200 -7.35 3.77 -8.42
CA PRO A 200 -6.80 2.44 -8.59
C PRO A 200 -6.79 1.68 -7.26
N VAL A 201 -7.07 0.38 -7.32
CA VAL A 201 -7.03 -0.52 -6.17
C VAL A 201 -6.07 -1.66 -6.45
N VAL A 202 -5.19 -1.97 -5.51
CA VAL A 202 -4.34 -3.15 -5.57
C VAL A 202 -4.71 -4.06 -4.41
N ILE A 203 -5.08 -5.31 -4.72
CA ILE A 203 -5.37 -6.31 -3.69
C ILE A 203 -4.14 -7.19 -3.54
N ILE A 204 -3.60 -7.25 -2.33
CA ILE A 204 -2.38 -7.98 -1.99
C ILE A 204 -2.81 -9.23 -1.23
N ALA A 205 -2.58 -10.40 -1.82
CA ALA A 205 -2.83 -11.65 -1.14
C ALA A 205 -1.75 -11.89 -0.06
N CYS A 206 -2.20 -12.07 1.18
CA CYS A 206 -1.34 -12.41 2.30
C CYS A 206 -1.46 -13.89 2.67
N THR A 207 -1.66 -14.77 1.69
CA THR A 207 -1.89 -16.21 1.91
C THR A 207 -1.14 -17.04 0.89
N ASP A 208 -0.61 -18.17 1.34
CA ASP A 208 -0.06 -19.26 0.54
C ASP A 208 -1.14 -20.27 0.11
N ASN A 209 -2.38 -20.08 0.55
CA ASN A 209 -3.52 -20.90 0.15
C ASN A 209 -4.29 -20.23 -1.01
N PRO A 210 -4.20 -20.76 -2.24
CA PRO A 210 -4.86 -20.19 -3.41
C PRO A 210 -6.39 -20.27 -3.36
N GLU A 211 -6.97 -21.17 -2.55
CA GLU A 211 -8.43 -21.29 -2.42
C GLU A 211 -9.05 -20.07 -1.74
N CYS A 212 -8.35 -19.52 -0.73
CA CYS A 212 -8.81 -18.37 0.05
C CYS A 212 -8.95 -17.11 -0.80
N ILE A 213 -8.16 -16.99 -1.86
CA ILE A 213 -8.11 -15.83 -2.76
C ILE A 213 -8.57 -16.14 -4.18
N GLY A 214 -9.05 -17.38 -4.43
CA GLY A 214 -9.39 -17.83 -5.78
C GLY A 214 -10.47 -16.98 -6.47
N TYR A 215 -11.28 -16.26 -5.68
CA TYR A 215 -12.28 -15.31 -6.17
C TYR A 215 -11.67 -14.07 -6.84
N LEU A 216 -10.41 -13.72 -6.54
CA LEU A 216 -9.68 -12.56 -7.09
C LEU A 216 -9.13 -12.79 -8.49
N ASN A 217 -8.91 -14.05 -8.90
CA ASN A 217 -8.19 -14.48 -10.12
C ASN A 217 -8.63 -13.84 -11.46
N ASN A 218 -9.79 -13.19 -11.50
CA ASN A 218 -10.31 -12.55 -12.70
C ASN A 218 -10.79 -11.12 -12.47
N TRP A 219 -10.51 -10.53 -11.31
CA TRP A 219 -10.96 -9.17 -10.99
C TRP A 219 -10.08 -8.12 -11.69
N ASP A 220 -8.77 -8.31 -11.69
CA ASP A 220 -7.78 -7.59 -12.51
C ASP A 220 -8.20 -7.43 -13.99
N LYS A 221 -8.79 -8.48 -14.58
CA LYS A 221 -9.21 -8.49 -15.99
C LYS A 221 -10.58 -7.86 -16.23
N LYS A 222 -11.47 -7.93 -15.23
CA LYS A 222 -12.88 -7.57 -15.39
C LYS A 222 -13.25 -6.23 -14.77
N ILE A 223 -12.43 -5.71 -13.86
CA ILE A 223 -12.69 -4.48 -13.12
C ILE A 223 -11.60 -3.47 -13.50
N PRO A 224 -11.94 -2.32 -14.10
CA PRO A 224 -10.95 -1.32 -14.49
C PRO A 224 -10.12 -0.82 -13.29
N ASN A 225 -8.83 -0.58 -13.52
CA ASN A 225 -7.90 -0.05 -12.51
C ASN A 225 -7.91 -0.86 -11.21
N ILE A 226 -7.95 -2.19 -11.35
CA ILE A 226 -7.68 -3.13 -10.27
C ILE A 226 -6.49 -3.98 -10.68
N ASP A 227 -5.59 -4.19 -9.73
CA ASP A 227 -4.52 -5.16 -9.82
C ASP A 227 -4.59 -6.13 -8.63
N VAL A 228 -4.08 -7.34 -8.83
CA VAL A 228 -4.02 -8.37 -7.79
C VAL A 228 -2.60 -8.90 -7.74
N ALA A 229 -1.95 -8.73 -6.60
CA ALA A 229 -0.60 -9.24 -6.35
C ALA A 229 -0.68 -10.46 -5.42
N ASP A 230 -0.01 -11.54 -5.80
CA ASP A 230 0.16 -12.70 -4.93
C ASP A 230 1.16 -12.41 -3.79
N ASP A 231 1.33 -13.33 -2.85
CA ASP A 231 2.36 -13.20 -1.81
C ASP A 231 3.78 -13.18 -2.42
N TYR A 232 4.75 -12.62 -1.69
CA TYR A 232 6.11 -12.45 -2.22
C TYR A 232 6.75 -13.75 -2.69
N ARG A 233 6.51 -14.88 -2.01
CA ARG A 233 7.15 -16.16 -2.37
C ARG A 233 6.60 -16.66 -3.70
N SER A 234 5.27 -16.69 -3.82
CA SER A 234 4.58 -17.09 -5.05
C SER A 234 4.96 -16.18 -6.22
N GLU A 235 4.90 -14.87 -6.02
CA GLU A 235 5.25 -13.85 -7.03
C GLU A 235 6.69 -14.01 -7.53
N ARG A 236 7.65 -14.15 -6.59
CA ARG A 236 9.05 -14.36 -6.93
C ARG A 236 9.28 -15.66 -7.70
N GLU A 237 8.58 -16.74 -7.33
CA GLU A 237 8.67 -18.00 -8.05
C GLU A 237 8.15 -17.88 -9.48
N GLU A 238 7.05 -17.19 -9.71
CA GLU A 238 6.48 -16.95 -11.05
C GLU A 238 7.43 -16.09 -11.91
N ILE A 239 7.94 -14.99 -11.37
CA ILE A 239 8.95 -14.16 -12.04
C ILE A 239 10.20 -14.99 -12.39
N HIS A 240 10.70 -15.82 -11.47
CA HIS A 240 11.86 -16.67 -11.75
C HIS A 240 11.60 -17.76 -12.78
N LYS A 241 10.38 -18.29 -12.88
CA LYS A 241 10.00 -19.24 -13.95
C LYS A 241 10.10 -18.58 -15.33
N VAL A 242 9.79 -17.28 -15.42
CA VAL A 242 9.78 -16.53 -16.68
C VAL A 242 11.13 -15.87 -17.00
N GLN A 243 11.64 -15.04 -16.09
CA GLN A 243 12.88 -14.28 -16.26
C GLN A 243 14.13 -15.13 -16.05
N GLY A 244 14.01 -16.22 -15.28
CA GLY A 244 15.10 -17.13 -14.92
C GLY A 244 15.67 -16.85 -13.52
N LYS A 245 16.24 -17.88 -12.89
CA LYS A 245 16.75 -17.86 -11.49
C LYS A 245 17.86 -16.84 -11.18
N LYS A 246 18.45 -16.20 -12.20
CA LYS A 246 19.47 -15.14 -12.03
C LYS A 246 18.86 -13.75 -12.01
N PHE A 247 17.58 -13.60 -12.35
CA PHE A 247 16.88 -12.35 -12.24
C PHE A 247 16.78 -11.98 -10.76
N GLN A 248 17.25 -10.79 -10.39
CA GLN A 248 17.14 -10.30 -9.02
C GLN A 248 15.76 -9.73 -8.81
N PHE A 249 15.06 -10.23 -7.79
CA PHE A 249 13.75 -9.72 -7.37
C PHE A 249 13.73 -9.77 -5.85
N SER A 250 14.04 -8.62 -5.23
CA SER A 250 14.08 -8.47 -3.79
C SER A 250 12.67 -8.30 -3.21
N TYR A 251 12.57 -8.30 -1.88
CA TYR A 251 11.31 -7.94 -1.22
C TYR A 251 10.95 -6.46 -1.46
N GLY A 252 11.95 -5.59 -1.59
CA GLY A 252 11.73 -4.20 -2.00
C GLY A 252 11.14 -4.09 -3.40
N ASP A 253 11.65 -4.88 -4.36
CA ASP A 253 11.12 -4.94 -5.73
C ASP A 253 9.65 -5.37 -5.76
N TYR A 254 9.29 -6.34 -4.92
CA TYR A 254 7.91 -6.78 -4.73
C TYR A 254 7.00 -5.65 -4.23
N VAL A 255 7.44 -4.89 -3.22
CA VAL A 255 6.68 -3.74 -2.73
C VAL A 255 6.54 -2.65 -3.79
N VAL A 256 7.57 -2.43 -4.62
CA VAL A 256 7.45 -1.52 -5.77
C VAL A 256 6.44 -2.05 -6.79
N LYS A 257 6.45 -3.36 -7.10
CA LYS A 257 5.44 -3.97 -7.97
C LYS A 257 4.02 -3.74 -7.43
N ILE A 258 3.78 -3.94 -6.13
CA ILE A 258 2.48 -3.65 -5.49
C ILE A 258 2.08 -2.17 -5.66
N LEU A 259 3.00 -1.24 -5.39
CA LEU A 259 2.72 0.19 -5.47
C LEU A 259 2.41 0.65 -6.90
N MET A 260 3.04 0.01 -7.88
CA MET A 260 3.03 0.46 -9.27
C MET A 260 2.14 -0.37 -10.20
N GLY A 261 1.71 -1.58 -9.82
CA GLY A 261 1.01 -2.51 -10.72
C GLY A 261 -0.26 -1.93 -11.34
N ALA A 262 -1.09 -1.24 -10.55
CA ALA A 262 -2.28 -0.55 -11.07
C ALA A 262 -2.01 0.83 -11.71
N ILE A 263 -0.74 1.28 -11.77
CA ILE A 263 -0.35 2.64 -12.21
C ILE A 263 0.53 2.59 -13.47
N ASP A 264 1.45 1.63 -13.56
CA ASP A 264 2.44 1.47 -14.61
C ASP A 264 2.45 0.03 -15.14
N ASN A 265 1.87 -0.17 -16.33
CA ASN A 265 1.74 -1.48 -16.99
C ASN A 265 3.11 -2.12 -17.35
N TRP A 266 4.24 -1.47 -17.06
CA TRP A 266 5.55 -2.08 -17.19
C TRP A 266 5.76 -3.26 -16.25
N PHE A 267 5.05 -3.30 -15.11
CA PHE A 267 5.17 -4.37 -14.12
C PHE A 267 4.39 -5.64 -14.47
N ASP A 268 3.24 -5.54 -15.14
CA ASP A 268 2.40 -6.67 -15.61
C ASP A 268 3.17 -7.81 -16.31
N PRO A 269 4.09 -7.57 -17.26
CA PRO A 269 4.75 -8.64 -18.02
C PRO A 269 5.78 -9.44 -17.22
N LEU A 270 6.18 -9.02 -16.00
CA LEU A 270 7.34 -9.58 -15.29
C LEU A 270 7.18 -11.09 -14.98
N ASP A 271 5.96 -11.53 -14.72
CA ASP A 271 5.58 -12.93 -14.45
C ASP A 271 4.94 -13.62 -15.66
N GLU A 272 4.71 -12.91 -16.76
CA GLU A 272 4.08 -13.46 -17.98
C GLU A 272 5.09 -13.79 -19.09
N ARG A 273 6.10 -12.93 -19.29
CA ARG A 273 7.07 -13.08 -20.38
C ARG A 273 8.41 -12.43 -20.07
N ARG A 274 9.46 -12.90 -20.77
CA ARG A 274 10.79 -12.29 -20.63
C ARG A 274 10.77 -10.84 -21.04
N VAL A 275 11.22 -9.98 -20.12
CA VAL A 275 11.45 -8.57 -20.42
C VAL A 275 12.88 -8.47 -20.96
N THR A 276 13.03 -8.30 -22.27
CA THR A 276 14.33 -7.95 -22.85
C THR A 276 14.64 -6.51 -22.47
N GLY A 277 15.86 -6.25 -21.98
CA GLY A 277 16.25 -4.91 -21.52
C GLY A 277 15.87 -3.80 -22.50
N SER A 278 15.31 -2.72 -21.95
CA SER A 278 14.90 -1.44 -22.58
C SER A 278 13.71 -1.46 -23.54
N GLY A 279 12.49 -1.58 -22.99
CA GLY A 279 11.26 -1.13 -23.66
C GLY A 279 9.97 -1.63 -22.99
N PRO A 280 8.88 -0.83 -22.95
CA PRO A 280 7.59 -1.30 -22.44
C PRO A 280 7.07 -2.39 -23.39
N PRO A 281 6.75 -3.59 -22.90
CA PRO A 281 6.43 -4.66 -23.81
C PRO A 281 4.94 -4.62 -24.18
N VAL A 282 4.62 -4.89 -25.45
CA VAL A 282 3.28 -4.73 -26.07
C VAL A 282 2.31 -5.82 -25.60
N ARG A 283 1.05 -5.48 -25.28
CA ARG A 283 0.02 -6.42 -24.81
C ARG A 283 -0.16 -7.62 -25.77
N HIS A 284 -0.14 -8.84 -25.22
CA HIS A 284 -0.70 -10.03 -25.87
C HIS A 284 -1.59 -10.79 -24.89
N ALA A 285 -2.61 -11.45 -25.43
CA ALA A 285 -3.66 -12.11 -24.65
C ALA A 285 -3.10 -13.18 -23.70
N HIS A 286 -3.59 -13.12 -22.47
CA HIS A 286 -3.23 -13.94 -21.32
C HIS A 286 -3.57 -15.42 -21.57
N LYS A 287 -2.65 -16.34 -21.25
CA LYS A 287 -2.94 -17.79 -21.27
C LYS A 287 -3.78 -18.16 -20.04
N GLU A 288 -4.77 -19.02 -20.23
CA GLU A 288 -5.60 -19.57 -19.15
C GLU A 288 -4.72 -20.22 -18.06
N LYS A 289 -4.87 -19.75 -16.81
CA LYS A 289 -4.39 -20.49 -15.63
C LYS A 289 -5.13 -21.85 -15.62
N LYS A 290 -4.38 -22.96 -15.64
CA LYS A 290 -4.96 -24.31 -15.66
C LYS A 290 -5.87 -24.51 -14.45
N LYS A 291 -7.09 -25.00 -14.73
CA LYS A 291 -8.05 -25.45 -13.73
C LYS A 291 -7.59 -26.79 -13.18
N ASP A 292 -7.10 -26.80 -11.95
CA ASP A 292 -7.12 -28.01 -11.14
C ASP A 292 -8.41 -27.97 -10.31
N THR A 293 -9.46 -28.58 -10.87
CA THR A 293 -10.69 -28.90 -10.14
C THR A 293 -10.35 -29.88 -9.02
N CYS A 294 -10.69 -29.54 -7.78
CA CYS A 294 -10.77 -30.54 -6.72
C CYS A 294 -12.15 -30.54 -6.06
N SER A 295 -12.64 -31.75 -5.86
CA SER A 295 -13.96 -32.11 -5.38
C SER A 295 -14.10 -31.82 -3.89
N ILE A 296 -15.24 -31.24 -3.53
CA ILE A 296 -15.61 -30.81 -2.18
C ILE A 296 -15.91 -32.04 -1.30
N LEU A 297 -15.35 -32.05 -0.08
CA LEU A 297 -15.95 -32.66 1.11
C LEU A 297 -16.13 -31.56 2.16
#